data_AF-A0A6G2W2K2-F1
#
_entry.id   AF-A0A6G2W2K2-F1
#
_cell.length_a   1.000
_cell.length_b   1.000
_cell.length_c   1.000
_cell.angle_alpha   90.00
_cell.angle_beta   90.00
_cell.angle_gamma   90.00
#
_symmetry.space_group_name_H-M   'P 1'
#
loop_
_entity.id
_entity.type
_entity.pdbx_description
1 polymer ?
#
loop_
_entity_poly.entity_id
_entity_poly.type
_entity_poly.pdbx_seq_one_letter_code
_entity_poly.pdbx_strand_id
1 'polypeptide(L)'
;VAVHVKNGWLQRSTHGWRVHSLGTFNGAGHDYMISVLTQDNSTMDYGVATIQSVAKAVHKALVPTTPATRLYSPTGRPSEAFVPVPPQG
;
A
#
# COMPACT_ATOMS: atom_id res chain seq x y z
N VAL A 1 7.79 6.98 -11.66
CA VAL A 1 7.07 6.36 -10.54
C VAL A 1 7.96 6.44 -9.32
N ALA A 2 7.52 7.09 -8.26
CA ALA A 2 8.16 7.05 -6.94
C ALA A 2 7.39 6.04 -6.09
N VAL A 3 8.11 5.18 -5.37
CA VAL A 3 7.54 4.15 -4.51
C VAL A 3 8.21 4.25 -3.15
N HIS A 4 7.42 4.33 -2.08
CA HIS A 4 7.91 4.34 -0.71
C HIS A 4 7.25 3.20 0.05
N VAL A 5 8.04 2.43 0.80
CA VAL A 5 7.56 1.23 1.50
C VAL A 5 8.14 1.18 2.91
N LYS A 6 7.28 0.80 3.86
CA LYS A 6 7.66 0.44 5.22
C LYS A 6 7.10 -0.93 5.55
N ASN A 7 7.98 -1.83 5.96
CA ASN A 7 7.64 -3.19 6.34
C ASN A 7 7.80 -3.39 7.86
N GLY A 8 7.04 -4.35 8.39
CA GLY A 8 7.14 -4.84 9.75
C GLY A 8 6.99 -6.36 9.80
N TRP A 9 7.84 -6.99 10.61
CA TRP A 9 7.88 -8.44 10.81
C TRP A 9 7.90 -8.74 12.29
N LEU A 10 6.98 -9.60 12.72
CA LEU A 10 6.90 -10.05 14.10
C LEU A 10 6.56 -11.53 14.13
N GLN A 11 7.46 -12.35 14.64
CA GLN A 11 7.17 -13.73 14.97
C GLN A 11 6.44 -13.79 16.32
N ARG A 12 5.42 -14.64 16.40
CA ARG A 12 4.64 -14.90 17.61
C ARG A 12 4.94 -16.31 18.11
N SER A 13 4.85 -16.53 19.43
CA SER A 13 5.01 -17.86 20.05
C SER A 13 3.91 -18.84 19.62
N THR A 14 2.75 -18.33 19.25
CA THR A 14 1.65 -19.05 18.62
C THR A 14 1.21 -18.28 17.38
N HIS A 15 0.70 -18.96 16.36
CA HIS A 15 0.20 -18.34 15.12
C HIS A 15 1.27 -17.68 14.22
N GLY A 16 2.48 -18.25 14.19
CA GLY A 16 3.50 -17.96 13.18
C GLY A 16 3.89 -16.48 13.05
N TRP A 17 4.06 -16.02 11.81
CA TRP A 17 4.56 -14.69 11.47
C TRP A 17 3.44 -13.71 11.12
N ARG A 18 3.49 -12.52 11.73
CA ARG A 18 2.81 -11.32 11.25
C ARG A 18 3.75 -10.56 10.35
N VAL A 19 3.34 -10.37 9.10
CA VAL A 19 4.08 -9.60 8.12
C VAL A 19 3.15 -8.53 7.59
N HIS A 20 3.57 -7.27 7.71
CA HIS A 20 2.77 -6.11 7.34
C HIS A 20 3.60 -5.18 6.47
N SER A 21 2.93 -4.55 5.50
CA SER A 21 3.55 -3.56 4.62
C SER A 21 2.61 -2.39 4.43
N LEU A 22 3.18 -1.19 4.48
CA LEU A 22 2.55 0.07 4.15
C LEU A 22 3.38 0.70 3.04
N GLY A 23 2.73 1.23 2.01
CA GLY A 23 3.45 1.91 0.95
C GLY A 23 2.63 2.94 0.21
N THR A 24 3.33 3.82 -0.48
CA THR A 24 2.75 4.79 -1.40
C THR A 24 3.39 4.65 -2.78
N PHE A 25 2.59 4.88 -3.81
CA PHE A 25 3.07 4.92 -5.19
C PHE A 25 2.22 5.88 -6.01
N ASN A 26 2.79 6.41 -7.09
CA ASN A 26 2.07 7.23 -8.06
C ASN A 26 1.86 6.49 -9.38
N GLY A 27 0.70 6.67 -10.01
CA GLY A 27 0.38 6.01 -11.27
C GLY A 27 -0.96 6.45 -11.83
N ALA A 28 -1.12 6.41 -13.16
CA ALA A 28 -2.34 6.85 -13.85
C ALA A 28 -2.84 8.26 -13.45
N GLY A 29 -1.94 9.15 -13.04
CA GLY A 29 -2.29 10.50 -12.58
C GLY A 29 -2.73 10.59 -11.11
N HIS A 30 -2.70 9.50 -10.34
CA HIS A 30 -3.10 9.49 -8.94
C HIS A 30 -1.93 9.13 -8.01
N ASP A 31 -2.04 9.56 -6.76
CA ASP A 31 -1.21 9.11 -5.65
C ASP A 31 -2.00 8.08 -4.83
N TYR A 32 -1.44 6.90 -4.66
CA TYR A 32 -2.06 5.79 -3.95
C TYR A 32 -1.31 5.49 -2.66
N MET A 33 -2.07 5.08 -1.64
CA MET A 33 -1.56 4.46 -0.43
C MET A 33 -2.16 3.07 -0.29
N ILE A 34 -1.33 2.08 0.05
CA ILE A 34 -1.72 0.70 0.24
C ILE A 34 -1.20 0.19 1.58
N SER A 35 -2.05 -0.54 2.30
CA SER A 35 -1.68 -1.30 3.50
C SER A 35 -2.07 -2.76 3.29
N VAL A 36 -1.13 -3.68 3.54
CA VAL A 36 -1.38 -5.12 3.47
C VAL A 36 -0.95 -5.74 4.79
N LEU A 37 -1.91 -6.38 5.46
CA LEU A 37 -1.70 -7.05 6.74
C LEU A 37 -1.93 -8.55 6.55
N THR A 38 -0.89 -9.35 6.84
CA THR A 38 -0.98 -10.81 6.83
C THR A 38 -0.68 -11.36 8.22
N GLN A 39 -1.31 -12.48 8.54
CA GLN A 39 -1.18 -13.19 9.81
C GLN A 39 -1.03 -14.69 9.55
N ASP A 40 -0.61 -15.43 10.57
CA ASP A 40 -0.50 -16.89 10.55
C ASP A 40 0.41 -17.44 9.45
N ASN A 41 1.35 -16.62 8.97
CA ASN A 41 2.31 -17.03 7.95
C ASN A 41 3.27 -18.06 8.54
N SER A 42 3.48 -19.17 7.82
CA SER A 42 4.38 -20.24 8.24
C SER A 42 5.83 -19.79 8.35
N THR A 43 6.27 -18.86 7.49
CA THR A 43 7.59 -18.23 7.53
C THR A 43 7.49 -16.72 7.27
N MET A 44 8.54 -15.98 7.64
CA MET A 44 8.67 -14.56 7.30
C MET A 44 8.59 -14.35 5.77
N ASP A 45 9.32 -15.18 5.00
CA ASP A 45 9.40 -15.08 3.55
C ASP A 45 8.07 -15.38 2.86
N TYR A 46 7.30 -16.33 3.38
CA TYR A 46 5.95 -16.60 2.88
C TYR A 46 5.05 -15.36 3.00
N GLY A 47 5.10 -14.68 4.15
CA GLY A 47 4.35 -13.43 4.34
C GLY A 47 4.82 -12.32 3.40
N VAL A 48 6.14 -12.17 3.20
CA VAL A 48 6.70 -11.20 2.24
C VAL A 48 6.24 -11.49 0.82
N ALA A 49 6.34 -12.74 0.36
CA ALA A 49 5.92 -13.14 -0.98
C ALA A 49 4.41 -12.92 -1.21
N THR A 50 3.60 -13.19 -0.18
CA THR A 50 2.16 -12.95 -0.20
C THR A 50 1.86 -11.46 -0.40
N ILE A 51 2.48 -10.59 0.41
CA ILE A 51 2.32 -9.13 0.27
C ILE A 51 2.76 -8.64 -1.11
N GLN A 52 3.90 -9.11 -1.61
CA GLN A 52 4.38 -8.71 -2.93
C GLN A 52 3.42 -9.12 -4.05
N SER A 53 2.79 -10.29 -3.92
CA SER A 53 1.81 -10.77 -4.89
C SER A 53 0.55 -9.89 -4.91
N VAL A 54 0.04 -9.51 -3.73
CA VAL A 54 -1.07 -8.55 -3.60
C VAL A 54 -0.70 -7.21 -4.21
N ALA A 55 0.47 -6.66 -3.85
CA ALA A 55 0.92 -5.37 -4.35
C ALA A 55 1.05 -5.35 -5.87
N LYS A 56 1.59 -6.41 -6.49
CA LYS A 56 1.69 -6.56 -7.96
C LYS A 56 0.32 -6.56 -8.62
N ALA A 57 -0.64 -7.30 -8.07
CA ALA A 57 -2.00 -7.35 -8.61
C ALA A 57 -2.68 -5.97 -8.58
N VAL A 58 -2.57 -5.26 -7.45
CA VAL A 58 -3.12 -3.90 -7.29
C VAL A 58 -2.46 -2.91 -8.25
N HIS A 59 -1.12 -2.91 -8.35
CA HIS A 59 -0.41 -2.03 -9.28
C HIS A 59 -0.81 -2.29 -10.72
N LYS A 60 -0.92 -3.56 -11.14
CA LYS A 60 -1.35 -3.92 -12.50
C LYS A 60 -2.76 -3.40 -12.80
N ALA A 61 -3.66 -3.42 -11.83
CA ALA A 61 -5.03 -2.94 -12.01
C ALA A 61 -5.12 -1.40 -12.05
N LEU A 62 -4.35 -0.70 -11.22
CA LEU A 62 -4.45 0.76 -11.06
C LEU A 62 -3.53 1.55 -12.00
N VAL A 63 -2.48 0.93 -12.54
CA VAL A 63 -1.53 1.57 -13.44
C VAL A 63 -1.44 0.77 -14.74
N PRO A 64 -2.45 0.88 -15.64
CA PRO A 64 -2.42 0.22 -16.93
C PRO A 64 -1.20 0.67 -17.74
N THR A 65 -0.59 -0.27 -18.47
CA THR A 65 0.56 0.01 -19.35
C THR A 65 0.19 0.87 -20.57
N THR A 66 -1.10 1.05 -20.84
CA THR A 66 -1.59 1.97 -21.87
C THR A 66 -1.69 3.37 -21.27
N PRO A 67 -0.90 4.36 -21.75
CA PRO A 67 -0.96 5.71 -21.21
C PRO A 67 -2.33 6.33 -21.51
N ALA A 68 -3.09 6.62 -20.46
CA ALA A 68 -4.23 7.52 -20.54
C ALA A 68 -3.73 8.95 -20.75
N THR A 69 -4.42 9.74 -21.58
CA THR A 69 -4.11 11.16 -21.79
C THR A 69 -4.04 11.87 -20.43
N ARG A 70 -2.91 12.53 -20.16
CA ARG A 70 -2.64 13.19 -18.89
C ARG A 70 -3.49 14.46 -18.76
N LEU A 71 -4.70 14.32 -18.21
CA LEU A 71 -5.60 15.45 -17.93
C LEU A 71 -5.39 16.05 -16.54
N TYR A 72 -4.59 15.40 -15.68
CA TYR A 72 -4.38 15.81 -14.30
C TYR A 72 -2.89 15.70 -13.90
N SER A 73 -2.37 16.73 -13.23
CA SER A 73 -1.07 16.69 -12.56
C SER A 73 -1.28 16.43 -11.07
N PRO A 74 -1.00 15.21 -10.58
CA PRO A 74 -1.04 14.95 -9.14
C PRO A 74 -0.06 15.85 -8.39
N THR A 75 -0.48 16.28 -7.21
CA THR A 75 0.30 17.10 -6.30
C THR A 75 1.53 16.34 -5.82
N GLY A 76 2.72 16.90 -5.96
CA GLY A 76 3.99 16.23 -5.59
C GLY A 76 4.18 15.92 -4.10
N ARG A 77 3.19 16.20 -3.25
CA ARG A 77 3.18 15.87 -1.82
C ARG A 77 1.87 15.17 -1.49
N PRO A 78 1.89 13.91 -1.01
CA PRO A 78 0.72 13.30 -0.40
C PRO A 78 0.33 14.13 0.83
N SER A 79 -0.89 14.67 0.83
CA SER A 79 -1.49 15.33 1.98
C SER A 79 -2.36 14.31 2.71
N GLU A 80 -2.21 14.24 4.03
CA GLU A 80 -3.14 13.51 4.89
C GLU A 80 -4.54 14.14 4.75
N ALA A 81 -5.56 13.31 4.59
CA ALA A 81 -6.94 13.76 4.54
C ALA A 81 -7.46 13.90 5.97
N PHE A 82 -7.62 15.14 6.44
CA PHE A 82 -8.30 15.42 7.71
C PHE A 82 -9.81 15.39 7.48
N VAL A 83 -10.49 14.43 8.10
CA VAL A 83 -11.96 14.45 8.19
C VAL A 83 -12.35 15.58 9.16
N PRO A 84 -13.26 16.49 8.80
CA PRO A 84 -13.72 17.54 9.73
C PRO A 84 -14.30 16.90 10.99
N VAL A 85 -13.79 17.31 12.17
CA VAL A 85 -14.39 16.95 13.44
C VAL A 85 -15.73 17.70 13.54
N PRO A 86 -16.87 17.01 13.77
CA PRO A 86 -18.14 17.70 13.98
C PRO A 86 -18.05 18.68 15.17
N PRO A 87 -18.70 19.85 15.12
CA PRO A 87 -18.72 20.77 16.24
C PRO A 87 -19.20 20.06 17.51
N GLN A 88 -18.45 20.22 18.60
CA GLN A 88 -18.97 19.90 19.92
C GLN A 88 -20.01 20.97 20.23
N GLY A 89 -21.28 20.56 20.27
CA GLY A 89 -22.42 21.44 20.51
C GLY A 89 -22.38 22.17 21.85
#